data_AF-A0A6I3VDT8-F1
#
_entry.id   AF-A0A6I3VDT8-F1
#
_cell.length_a   1.000
_cell.length_b   1.000
_cell.length_c   1.000
_cell.angle_alpha   90.00
_cell.angle_beta   90.00
_cell.angle_gamma   90.00
#
_symmetry.space_group_name_H-M   'P 1'
#
loop_
_entity.id
_entity.type
_entity.pdbx_description
1 polymer ?
#
loop_
_entity_poly.entity_id
_entity_poly.type
_entity_poly.pdbx_seq_one_letter_code
_entity_poly.pdbx_strand_id
1 'polypeptide(L)'
;MNQKSQELIAGVDKLQSGSSQLADKSSQLLSGVSQLESGANKLADGAGKLAEGGTKLTSGLEGLQTGLASLGQGLGNASDQLKSASTESKNAEILSNPLNLSKTDNDQVPVNGIAMAPYMISVALFVAAISTNMIFAKLPSGRHPESRWAWLKSRAEINGIIAVLAGILVYGGVQLIGLTANHEMRTFILIILTSLVFMSMVTALTTWNSRIGAFFSLIFLLLQLASSAGTYPLALTNDFFRAINPWLPMSYSVSGLRQTISINKSFS
;
A
#
# COMPACT_ATOMS: atom_id res chain seq x y z
N MET A 1 7.60 -46.88 -78.52
CA MET A 1 8.56 -46.01 -77.80
C MET A 1 7.89 -44.89 -76.98
N ASN A 2 6.70 -44.40 -77.36
CA ASN A 2 6.04 -43.29 -76.65
C ASN A 2 5.56 -43.61 -75.21
N GLN A 3 5.01 -44.80 -74.94
CA GLN A 3 4.52 -45.17 -73.60
C GLN A 3 5.64 -45.23 -72.54
N LYS A 4 6.78 -45.87 -72.86
CA LYS A 4 7.94 -45.94 -71.94
C LYS A 4 8.51 -44.55 -71.61
N SER A 5 8.43 -43.59 -72.53
CA SER A 5 8.85 -42.21 -72.26
C SER A 5 7.89 -41.48 -71.32
N GLN A 6 6.58 -41.72 -71.43
CA GLN A 6 5.58 -41.14 -70.52
C GLN A 6 5.68 -41.75 -69.11
N GLU A 7 5.91 -43.06 -69.00
CA GLU A 7 6.16 -43.73 -67.72
C GLU A 7 7.43 -43.22 -67.04
N LEU A 8 8.49 -42.98 -67.81
CA LEU A 8 9.73 -42.41 -67.28
C LEU A 8 9.52 -40.99 -66.74
N ILE A 9 8.79 -40.13 -67.47
CA ILE A 9 8.45 -38.78 -67.03
C ILE A 9 7.64 -38.82 -65.73
N ALA A 10 6.60 -39.65 -65.66
CA ALA A 10 5.79 -39.82 -64.45
C ALA A 10 6.62 -40.36 -63.27
N GLY A 11 7.59 -41.25 -63.52
CA GLY A 11 8.53 -41.74 -62.52
C GLY A 11 9.46 -40.65 -61.99
N VAL A 12 9.96 -39.78 -62.88
CA VAL A 12 10.79 -38.62 -62.52
C VAL A 12 9.99 -37.59 -61.72
N ASP A 13 8.77 -37.26 -62.13
CA ASP A 13 7.88 -36.33 -61.42
C ASP A 13 7.55 -36.84 -60.01
N LYS A 14 7.30 -38.15 -59.88
CA LYS A 14 7.06 -38.79 -58.58
C LYS A 14 8.30 -38.76 -57.69
N LEU A 15 9.49 -38.99 -58.27
CA LEU A 15 10.75 -38.89 -57.54
C LEU A 15 11.02 -37.46 -57.07
N GLN A 16 10.82 -36.46 -57.94
CA GLN A 16 10.98 -35.05 -57.59
C GLN A 16 10.01 -34.63 -56.47
N SER A 17 8.75 -35.07 -56.56
CA SER A 17 7.74 -34.81 -55.53
C SER A 17 8.12 -35.47 -54.20
N GLY A 18 8.55 -36.74 -54.23
CA GLY A 18 9.02 -37.46 -53.04
C GLY A 18 10.26 -36.83 -52.41
N SER A 19 11.21 -36.37 -53.23
CA SER A 19 12.41 -35.66 -52.77
C SER A 19 12.05 -34.32 -52.12
N SER A 20 11.12 -33.56 -52.70
CA SER A 20 10.63 -32.30 -52.13
C SER A 20 9.91 -32.53 -50.79
N GLN A 21 9.04 -33.55 -50.72
CA GLN A 21 8.39 -33.93 -49.47
C GLN A 21 9.39 -34.36 -48.39
N LEU A 22 10.43 -35.11 -48.76
CA LEU A 22 11.48 -35.51 -47.82
C LEU A 22 12.26 -34.30 -47.30
N ALA A 23 12.59 -33.34 -48.17
CA ALA A 23 13.26 -32.11 -47.76
C ALA A 23 12.41 -31.29 -46.78
N ASP A 24 11.11 -31.13 -47.07
CA ASP A 24 10.16 -30.44 -46.19
C ASP A 24 10.05 -31.14 -44.83
N LYS A 25 9.93 -32.47 -44.81
CA LYS A 25 9.86 -33.25 -43.57
C LYS A 25 11.16 -33.21 -42.78
N SER A 26 12.31 -33.17 -43.45
CA SER A 26 13.61 -33.00 -42.81
C SER A 26 13.74 -31.62 -42.17
N SER A 27 13.28 -30.57 -42.84
CA SER A 27 13.23 -29.20 -42.29
C SER A 27 12.28 -29.11 -41.07
N GLN A 28 11.12 -29.76 -41.14
CA GLN A 28 10.18 -29.86 -40.01
C GLN A 28 10.80 -30.61 -38.82
N LEU A 29 11.51 -31.71 -39.07
CA LEU A 29 12.21 -32.47 -38.03
C LEU A 29 13.29 -31.63 -37.36
N LEU A 30 14.12 -30.92 -38.14
CA LEU A 30 15.17 -30.06 -37.61
C LEU A 30 14.59 -28.94 -36.73
N SER A 31 13.48 -28.35 -37.16
CA SER A 31 12.74 -27.36 -36.37
C SER A 31 12.21 -27.95 -35.07
N GLY A 32 11.65 -29.16 -35.12
CA GLY A 32 11.18 -29.88 -33.93
C GLY A 32 12.29 -30.22 -32.94
N VAL A 33 13.48 -30.62 -33.43
CA VAL A 33 14.66 -30.87 -32.60
C VAL A 33 15.14 -29.59 -31.93
N SER A 34 15.21 -28.47 -32.66
CA SER A 34 15.60 -27.18 -32.07
C SER A 34 14.59 -26.71 -31.00
N GLN A 35 13.30 -26.93 -31.22
CA GLN A 35 12.27 -26.63 -30.22
C GLN A 35 12.40 -27.53 -28.98
N LEU A 36 12.72 -28.80 -29.15
CA LEU A 36 12.97 -29.73 -28.06
C LEU A 36 14.21 -29.34 -27.24
N GLU A 37 15.30 -28.97 -27.91
CA GLU A 37 16.51 -28.45 -27.27
C GLU A 37 16.21 -27.20 -26.44
N SER A 38 15.48 -26.24 -27.01
CA SER A 38 15.03 -25.05 -26.28
C SER A 38 14.16 -25.41 -25.07
N GLY A 39 13.26 -26.39 -25.20
CA GLY A 39 12.44 -26.90 -24.10
C GLY A 39 13.28 -27.55 -23.00
N ALA A 40 14.28 -28.35 -23.36
CA ALA A 40 15.19 -29.00 -22.42
C ALA A 40 16.03 -27.98 -21.64
N ASN A 41 16.55 -26.95 -22.31
CA ASN A 41 17.28 -25.86 -21.66
C ASN A 41 16.39 -25.09 -20.68
N LYS A 42 15.15 -24.76 -21.05
CA LYS A 42 14.19 -24.13 -20.14
C LYS A 42 13.87 -24.99 -18.92
N LEU A 43 13.79 -26.32 -19.10
CA LEU A 43 13.56 -27.24 -18.00
C LEU A 43 14.77 -27.29 -17.06
N ALA A 44 15.99 -27.31 -17.59
CA ALA A 44 17.22 -27.24 -16.81
C ALA A 44 17.31 -25.93 -16.01
N ASP A 45 17.00 -24.79 -16.63
CA ASP A 45 16.94 -23.49 -15.95
C ASP A 45 15.89 -23.48 -14.83
N GLY A 46 14.71 -24.06 -15.09
CA GLY A 46 13.64 -24.21 -14.11
C GLY A 46 14.06 -25.07 -12.92
N ALA A 47 14.74 -26.18 -13.17
CA ALA A 47 15.28 -27.05 -12.13
C ALA A 47 16.36 -26.34 -11.29
N GLY A 48 17.24 -25.55 -11.92
CA GLY A 48 18.22 -24.71 -11.22
C GLY A 48 17.57 -23.69 -10.28
N LYS A 49 16.55 -22.97 -10.77
CA LYS A 49 15.77 -22.03 -9.95
C LYS A 49 15.05 -22.72 -8.79
N LEU A 50 14.54 -23.93 -8.99
CA LEU A 50 13.90 -24.70 -7.93
C LEU A 50 14.91 -25.11 -6.85
N ALA A 51 16.12 -25.54 -7.24
CA ALA A 51 17.19 -25.85 -6.31
C ALA A 51 17.61 -24.62 -5.49
N GLU A 52 17.80 -23.45 -6.13
CA GLU A 52 18.06 -22.18 -5.44
C GLU A 52 16.94 -21.75 -4.50
N GLY A 53 15.68 -21.99 -4.90
CA GLY A 53 14.52 -21.77 -4.03
C GLY A 53 14.55 -22.68 -2.80
N GLY A 54 14.92 -23.94 -2.99
CA GLY A 54 15.09 -24.91 -1.90
C GLY A 54 16.18 -24.49 -0.90
N THR A 55 17.34 -24.06 -1.37
CA THR A 55 18.43 -23.61 -0.48
C THR A 55 18.03 -22.36 0.31
N LYS A 56 17.38 -21.38 -0.33
CA LYS A 56 16.84 -20.19 0.35
C LYS A 56 15.80 -20.54 1.42
N LEU A 57 14.93 -21.51 1.13
CA LEU A 57 13.94 -21.99 2.09
C LEU A 57 14.62 -22.63 3.31
N THR A 58 15.62 -23.48 3.10
CA THR A 58 16.40 -24.09 4.19
C THR A 58 17.07 -23.02 5.06
N SER A 59 17.76 -22.04 4.47
CA SER A 59 18.37 -20.95 5.24
C SER A 59 17.33 -20.10 5.99
N GLY A 60 16.13 -19.89 5.41
CA GLY A 60 15.02 -19.24 6.09
C GLY A 60 14.51 -20.02 7.30
N LEU A 61 14.43 -21.36 7.19
CA LEU A 61 14.05 -22.24 8.30
C LEU A 61 15.11 -22.24 9.42
N GLU A 62 16.39 -22.24 9.08
CA GLU A 62 17.48 -22.10 10.05
C GLU A 62 17.41 -20.76 10.79
N GLY A 63 17.17 -19.66 10.07
CA GLY A 63 16.97 -18.34 10.67
C GLY A 63 15.75 -18.28 11.60
N LEU A 64 14.65 -18.93 11.23
CA LEU A 64 13.47 -19.06 12.08
C LEU A 64 13.78 -19.84 13.36
N GLN A 65 14.52 -20.94 13.26
CA GLN A 65 14.93 -21.74 14.42
C GLN A 65 15.80 -20.92 15.38
N THR A 66 16.76 -20.14 14.86
CA THR A 66 17.56 -19.21 15.67
C THR A 66 16.68 -18.16 16.34
N GLY A 67 15.74 -17.55 15.61
CA GLY A 67 14.81 -16.56 16.17
C GLY A 67 13.93 -17.12 17.29
N LEU A 68 13.44 -18.36 17.14
CA LEU A 68 12.69 -19.07 18.18
C LEU A 68 13.55 -19.35 19.42
N ALA A 69 14.81 -19.74 19.25
CA ALA A 69 15.72 -19.94 20.37
C ALA A 69 16.00 -18.62 21.13
N SER A 70 16.23 -17.52 20.41
CA SER A 70 16.41 -16.20 21.01
C SER A 70 15.15 -15.72 21.75
N LEU A 71 13.97 -15.95 21.19
CA LEU A 71 12.70 -15.64 21.86
C LEU A 71 12.53 -16.45 23.14
N GLY A 72 12.82 -17.75 23.11
CA GLY A 72 12.78 -18.61 24.29
C GLY A 72 13.73 -18.13 25.39
N GLN A 73 14.94 -17.71 25.03
CA GLN A 73 15.90 -17.13 25.97
C GLN A 73 15.41 -15.79 26.55
N GLY A 74 14.83 -14.92 25.72
CA GLY A 74 14.23 -13.66 26.17
C GLY A 74 13.08 -13.86 27.15
N LEU A 75 12.21 -14.84 26.89
CA LEU A 75 11.12 -15.21 27.81
C LEU A 75 11.65 -15.79 29.13
N GLY A 76 12.72 -16.60 29.09
CA GLY A 76 13.40 -17.10 30.28
C GLY A 76 13.96 -15.95 31.14
N ASN A 77 14.71 -15.04 30.52
CA ASN A 77 15.27 -13.87 31.21
C ASN A 77 14.18 -12.97 31.80
N ALA A 78 13.08 -12.74 31.06
CA ALA A 78 11.95 -11.95 31.55
C ALA A 78 11.25 -12.62 32.74
N SER A 79 11.09 -13.94 32.71
CA SER A 79 10.54 -14.73 33.82
C SER A 79 11.43 -14.62 35.08
N ASP A 80 12.75 -14.70 34.91
CA ASP A 80 13.69 -14.58 36.03
C ASP A 80 13.70 -13.15 36.61
N GLN A 81 13.67 -12.12 35.75
CA GLN A 81 13.53 -10.73 36.20
C GLN A 81 12.22 -10.49 36.94
N LEU A 82 11.11 -11.08 36.48
CA LEU A 82 9.81 -10.97 37.14
C LEU A 82 9.82 -11.61 38.54
N LYS A 83 10.51 -12.76 38.69
CA LYS A 83 10.70 -13.41 40.00
C LYS A 83 11.58 -12.58 40.93
N SER A 84 12.62 -11.94 40.43
CA SER A 84 13.45 -11.03 41.24
C SER A 84 12.69 -9.77 41.65
N ALA A 85 11.86 -9.22 40.76
CA ALA A 85 11.02 -8.07 41.07
C ALA A 85 9.91 -8.39 42.08
N SER A 86 9.40 -9.62 42.11
CA SER A 86 8.36 -10.03 43.07
C SER A 86 8.90 -10.34 44.47
N THR A 87 10.21 -10.60 44.62
CA THR A 87 10.86 -10.88 45.92
C THR A 87 11.47 -9.65 46.60
N GLU A 88 11.55 -8.49 45.94
CA GLU A 88 11.88 -7.24 46.64
C GLU A 88 10.70 -6.81 47.54
N SER A 89 10.94 -6.72 48.85
CA SER A 89 9.91 -6.43 49.87
C SER A 89 9.20 -5.08 49.71
N LYS A 90 9.62 -4.25 48.75
CA LYS A 90 9.02 -2.96 48.42
C LYS A 90 7.74 -3.08 47.56
N ASN A 91 7.51 -4.23 46.90
CA ASN A 91 6.31 -4.47 46.10
C ASN A 91 5.12 -5.05 46.90
N ALA A 92 5.36 -5.62 48.08
CA ALA A 92 4.29 -6.09 48.97
C ALA A 92 3.43 -4.93 49.53
N GLU A 93 4.01 -3.72 49.59
CA GLU A 93 3.32 -2.49 50.03
C GLU A 93 2.41 -1.91 48.92
N ILE A 94 2.77 -2.11 47.64
CA ILE A 94 1.93 -1.73 46.48
C ILE A 94 0.74 -2.69 46.31
N LEU A 95 0.89 -3.96 46.69
CA LEU A 95 -0.19 -4.96 46.65
C LEU A 95 -1.21 -4.81 47.78
N SER A 96 -0.85 -4.20 48.91
CA SER A 96 -1.69 -4.12 50.12
C SER A 96 -2.54 -2.85 50.21
N ASN A 97 -2.31 -1.87 49.33
CA ASN A 97 -3.15 -0.68 49.24
C ASN A 97 -3.79 -0.60 47.84
N PRO A 98 -4.95 -1.25 47.61
CA PRO A 98 -5.64 -1.11 46.34
C PRO A 98 -6.05 0.36 46.21
N LEU A 99 -5.46 1.03 45.22
CA LEU A 99 -6.03 2.25 44.67
C LEU A 99 -7.50 1.96 44.39
N ASN A 100 -8.40 2.75 44.98
CA ASN A 100 -9.81 2.81 44.60
C ASN A 100 -9.88 3.31 43.15
N LEU A 101 -9.60 2.41 42.22
CA LEU A 101 -9.96 2.50 40.82
C LEU A 101 -11.46 2.24 40.77
N SER A 102 -12.24 3.31 40.79
CA SER A 102 -13.58 3.28 40.20
C SER A 102 -13.43 2.88 38.73
N LYS A 103 -13.37 1.57 38.48
CA LYS A 103 -13.70 0.96 37.21
C LYS A 103 -15.17 1.27 36.94
N THR A 104 -15.43 2.24 36.07
CA THR A 104 -16.50 2.01 35.11
C THR A 104 -15.84 1.28 33.95
N ASP A 105 -15.82 -0.03 34.09
CA ASP A 105 -15.62 -0.95 32.97
C ASP A 105 -16.82 -0.73 32.04
N ASN A 106 -16.61 0.00 30.95
CA ASN A 106 -17.52 -0.05 29.82
C ASN A 106 -16.81 -0.78 28.68
N ASP A 107 -16.38 -2.01 28.97
CA ASP A 107 -16.16 -3.04 27.97
C ASP A 107 -17.50 -3.34 27.28
N GLN A 108 -17.82 -2.52 26.27
CA GLN A 108 -18.62 -2.94 25.13
C GLN A 108 -17.78 -2.70 23.88
N VAL A 109 -17.00 -3.71 23.50
CA VAL A 109 -16.50 -3.81 22.13
C VAL A 109 -17.74 -3.92 21.24
N PRO A 110 -17.97 -3.00 20.28
CA PRO A 110 -17.81 -3.41 18.89
C PRO A 110 -17.55 -2.23 17.94
N VAL A 111 -16.31 -1.98 17.48
CA VAL A 111 -16.08 -1.45 16.12
C VAL A 111 -14.58 -1.45 15.78
N ASN A 112 -14.17 -2.36 14.89
CA ASN A 112 -12.93 -2.20 14.10
C ASN A 112 -12.82 -0.83 13.40
N GLY A 113 -13.93 -0.08 13.29
CA GLY A 113 -14.01 1.25 12.72
C GLY A 113 -13.20 2.31 13.45
N ILE A 114 -13.03 2.26 14.78
CA ILE A 114 -12.29 3.30 15.53
C ILE A 114 -10.80 3.27 15.18
N ALA A 115 -10.20 2.08 15.08
CA ALA A 115 -8.80 1.92 14.71
C ALA A 115 -8.53 2.37 13.26
N MET A 116 -9.53 2.21 12.37
CA MET A 116 -9.44 2.56 10.95
C MET A 116 -9.88 4.00 10.64
N ALA A 117 -10.59 4.67 11.55
CA ALA A 117 -11.14 6.00 11.31
C ALA A 117 -10.11 7.07 10.94
N PRO A 118 -8.95 7.18 11.64
CA PRO A 118 -7.89 8.11 11.23
C PRO A 118 -7.46 7.96 9.77
N TYR A 119 -7.40 6.70 9.30
CA TYR A 119 -7.08 6.36 7.93
C TYR A 119 -8.21 6.78 6.98
N MET A 120 -9.44 6.33 7.23
CA MET A 120 -10.61 6.64 6.38
C MET A 120 -10.88 8.14 6.25
N ILE A 121 -10.74 8.90 7.34
CA ILE A 121 -10.85 10.37 7.34
C ILE A 121 -9.81 10.97 6.38
N SER A 122 -8.55 10.56 6.52
CA SER A 122 -7.46 11.07 5.67
C SER A 122 -7.70 10.73 4.19
N VAL A 123 -8.15 9.52 3.88
CA VAL A 123 -8.51 9.12 2.51
C VAL A 123 -9.64 9.99 1.96
N ALA A 124 -10.72 10.17 2.71
CA ALA A 124 -11.88 10.95 2.28
C ALA A 124 -11.50 12.40 1.94
N LEU A 125 -10.68 13.04 2.78
CA LEU A 125 -10.18 14.40 2.54
C LEU A 125 -9.31 14.49 1.29
N PHE A 126 -8.42 13.52 1.06
CA PHE A 126 -7.54 13.53 -0.12
C PHE A 126 -8.34 13.29 -1.40
N VAL A 127 -9.31 12.38 -1.39
CA VAL A 127 -10.22 12.12 -2.51
C VAL A 127 -11.08 13.34 -2.82
N ALA A 128 -11.55 14.06 -1.79
CA ALA A 128 -12.25 15.34 -1.97
C ALA A 128 -11.37 16.38 -2.66
N ALA A 129 -10.07 16.45 -2.30
CA ALA A 129 -9.11 17.34 -2.94
C ALA A 129 -8.87 17.00 -4.43
N ILE A 130 -8.72 15.72 -4.78
CA ILE A 130 -8.60 15.27 -6.19
C ILE A 130 -9.87 15.62 -6.96
N SER A 131 -11.03 15.25 -6.42
CA SER A 131 -12.33 15.46 -7.07
C SER A 131 -12.59 16.95 -7.31
N THR A 132 -12.30 17.80 -6.33
CA THR A 132 -12.45 19.26 -6.43
C THR A 132 -11.56 19.82 -7.55
N ASN A 133 -10.29 19.44 -7.61
CA ASN A 133 -9.37 19.94 -8.63
C ASN A 133 -9.70 19.44 -10.04
N MET A 134 -10.37 18.29 -10.16
CA MET A 134 -10.85 17.76 -11.44
C MET A 134 -12.14 18.43 -11.91
N ILE A 135 -13.11 18.64 -10.99
CA ILE A 135 -14.40 19.28 -11.29
C ILE A 135 -14.21 20.77 -11.59
N PHE A 136 -13.45 21.48 -10.75
CA PHE A 136 -13.18 22.91 -10.87
C PHE A 136 -11.88 23.20 -11.64
N ALA A 137 -11.56 22.36 -12.63
CA ALA A 137 -10.35 22.54 -13.44
C ALA A 137 -10.30 23.91 -14.15
N LYS A 138 -11.46 24.44 -14.54
CA LYS A 138 -11.65 25.81 -15.06
C LYS A 138 -12.36 26.68 -14.02
N LEU A 139 -11.88 27.92 -13.84
CA LEU A 139 -12.50 28.89 -12.95
C LEU A 139 -13.96 29.15 -13.38
N PRO A 140 -14.95 29.05 -12.48
CA PRO A 140 -16.36 29.28 -12.81
C PRO A 140 -16.66 30.69 -13.35
N SER A 141 -15.82 31.67 -13.01
CA SER A 141 -16.02 33.08 -13.33
C SER A 141 -15.70 33.46 -14.78
N GLY A 142 -15.09 32.57 -15.57
CA GLY A 142 -14.70 32.85 -16.96
C GLY A 142 -13.68 33.99 -17.13
N ARG A 143 -13.22 34.63 -16.05
CA ARG A 143 -12.22 35.72 -16.09
C ARG A 143 -10.84 35.14 -16.37
N HIS A 144 -10.15 35.72 -17.35
CA HIS A 144 -8.72 35.51 -17.51
C HIS A 144 -7.99 36.37 -16.47
N PRO A 145 -7.30 35.77 -15.48
CA PRO A 145 -6.56 36.55 -14.51
C PRO A 145 -5.33 37.17 -15.15
N GLU A 146 -5.07 38.43 -14.83
CA GLU A 146 -3.99 39.23 -15.44
C GLU A 146 -2.58 38.79 -15.01
N SER A 147 -2.45 37.92 -14.00
CA SER A 147 -1.17 37.43 -13.47
C SER A 147 -1.29 36.01 -12.90
N ARG A 148 -0.19 35.23 -12.98
CA ARG A 148 -0.08 33.89 -12.40
C ARG A 148 -0.35 33.87 -10.88
N TRP A 149 -0.02 34.95 -10.18
CA TRP A 149 -0.29 35.12 -8.75
C TRP A 149 -1.76 35.41 -8.46
N ALA A 150 -2.42 36.23 -9.30
CA ALA A 150 -3.85 36.48 -9.20
C ALA A 150 -4.67 35.21 -9.49
N TRP A 151 -4.21 34.41 -10.47
CA TRP A 151 -4.76 33.09 -10.76
C TRP A 151 -4.62 32.15 -9.57
N LEU A 152 -3.42 32.06 -8.99
CA LEU A 152 -3.15 31.16 -7.86
C LEU A 152 -3.91 31.59 -6.60
N LYS A 153 -3.98 32.89 -6.30
CA LYS A 153 -4.75 33.42 -5.17
C LYS A 153 -6.25 33.14 -5.32
N SER A 154 -6.83 33.40 -6.49
CA SER A 154 -8.25 33.13 -6.76
C SER A 154 -8.58 31.64 -6.64
N ARG A 155 -7.67 30.78 -7.09
CA ARG A 155 -7.84 29.33 -6.99
C ARG A 155 -7.65 28.80 -5.58
N ALA A 156 -6.67 29.33 -4.84
CA ALA A 156 -6.46 29.01 -3.43
C ALA A 156 -7.64 29.44 -2.55
N GLU A 157 -8.32 30.54 -2.89
CA GLU A 157 -9.51 31.01 -2.18
C GLU A 157 -10.70 30.06 -2.39
N ILE A 158 -11.01 29.72 -3.65
CA ILE A 158 -12.08 28.77 -3.98
C ILE A 158 -11.80 27.39 -3.39
N ASN A 159 -10.61 26.85 -3.65
CA ASN A 159 -10.22 25.53 -3.16
C ASN A 159 -10.12 25.51 -1.62
N GLY A 160 -9.70 26.61 -1.00
CA GLY A 160 -9.64 26.76 0.46
C GLY A 160 -11.03 26.67 1.11
N ILE A 161 -12.03 27.37 0.56
CA ILE A 161 -13.41 27.30 1.05
C ILE A 161 -13.94 25.87 0.92
N ILE A 162 -13.75 25.24 -0.24
CA ILE A 162 -14.19 23.85 -0.47
C ILE A 162 -13.47 22.87 0.46
N ALA A 163 -12.19 23.07 0.75
CA ALA A 163 -11.44 22.25 1.68
C ALA A 163 -11.98 22.35 3.12
N VAL A 164 -12.31 23.55 3.58
CA VAL A 164 -12.94 23.74 4.89
C VAL A 164 -14.30 23.04 4.94
N LEU A 165 -15.14 23.22 3.91
CA LEU A 165 -16.43 22.54 3.82
C LEU A 165 -16.29 21.01 3.80
N ALA A 166 -15.33 20.48 3.05
CA ALA A 166 -15.04 19.05 3.02
C ALA A 166 -14.61 18.54 4.40
N GLY A 167 -13.79 19.30 5.13
CA GLY A 167 -13.40 18.95 6.49
C GLY A 167 -14.56 18.95 7.47
N ILE A 168 -15.46 19.95 7.39
CA ILE A 168 -16.69 20.00 8.19
C ILE A 168 -17.59 18.81 7.88
N LEU A 169 -17.80 18.49 6.59
CA LEU A 169 -18.63 17.36 6.17
C LEU A 169 -18.06 16.03 6.66
N VAL A 170 -16.75 15.83 6.57
CA VAL A 170 -16.10 14.61 7.06
C VAL A 170 -16.21 14.52 8.58
N TYR A 171 -15.98 15.61 9.32
CA TYR A 171 -16.15 15.61 10.77
C TYR A 171 -17.60 15.31 11.19
N GLY A 172 -18.59 15.92 10.51
CA GLY A 172 -20.00 15.62 10.73
C GLY A 172 -20.33 14.15 10.42
N GLY A 173 -19.80 13.60 9.33
CA GLY A 173 -19.95 12.19 8.99
C GLY A 173 -19.37 11.25 10.05
N VAL A 174 -18.21 11.58 10.62
CA VAL A 174 -17.60 10.82 11.73
C VAL A 174 -18.49 10.83 12.97
N GLN A 175 -19.09 11.98 13.31
CA GLN A 175 -20.00 12.08 14.46
C GLN A 175 -21.31 11.31 14.23
N LEU A 176 -21.84 11.30 13.00
CA LEU A 176 -23.04 10.52 12.63
C LEU A 176 -22.82 9.01 12.73
N ILE A 177 -21.59 8.54 12.54
CA ILE A 177 -21.20 7.13 12.70
C ILE A 177 -21.03 6.76 14.20
N GLY A 178 -21.20 7.71 15.11
CA GLY A 178 -21.13 7.49 16.56
C GLY A 178 -19.71 7.46 17.11
N LEU A 179 -18.73 8.01 16.36
CA LEU A 179 -17.32 7.95 16.73
C LEU A 179 -16.96 9.14 17.64
N THR A 180 -16.99 8.92 18.95
CA THR A 180 -16.67 9.95 19.94
C THR A 180 -15.15 10.14 20.05
N ALA A 181 -14.64 11.28 19.61
CA ALA A 181 -13.24 11.63 19.79
C ALA A 181 -12.98 12.07 21.23
N ASN A 182 -11.90 11.57 21.82
CA ASN A 182 -11.52 11.93 23.17
C ASN A 182 -11.13 13.42 23.32
N HIS A 183 -10.60 14.04 22.26
CA HIS A 183 -10.38 15.49 22.18
C HIS A 183 -11.09 16.09 20.95
N GLU A 184 -12.42 16.21 21.00
CA GLU A 184 -13.27 16.65 19.88
C GLU A 184 -12.76 17.90 19.15
N MET A 185 -12.42 18.96 19.89
CA MET A 185 -11.93 20.22 19.30
C MET A 185 -10.58 20.07 18.59
N ARG A 186 -9.67 19.24 19.12
CA ARG A 186 -8.36 19.01 18.49
C ARG A 186 -8.52 18.17 17.23
N THR A 187 -9.38 17.17 17.26
CA THR A 187 -9.71 16.35 16.08
C THR A 187 -10.33 17.22 14.99
N PHE A 188 -11.27 18.10 15.33
CA PHE A 188 -11.90 19.02 14.38
C PHE A 188 -10.86 19.93 13.71
N ILE A 189 -10.03 20.62 14.50
CA ILE A 189 -8.99 21.52 13.97
C ILE A 189 -8.01 20.75 13.07
N LEU A 190 -7.61 19.55 13.48
CA LEU A 190 -6.67 18.73 12.72
C LEU A 190 -7.28 18.25 11.39
N ILE A 191 -8.57 17.89 11.35
CA ILE A 191 -9.30 17.57 10.11
C ILE A 191 -9.30 18.76 9.15
N ILE A 192 -9.61 19.96 9.63
CA ILE A 192 -9.61 21.18 8.80
C ILE A 192 -8.20 21.46 8.25
N LEU A 193 -7.18 21.40 9.12
CA LEU A 193 -5.79 21.64 8.73
C LEU A 193 -5.33 20.62 7.69
N THR A 194 -5.57 19.32 7.92
CA THR A 194 -5.25 18.26 6.96
C THR A 194 -5.96 18.50 5.62
N SER A 195 -7.24 18.86 5.63
CA SER A 195 -8.01 19.14 4.43
C SER A 195 -7.38 20.27 3.60
N LEU A 196 -6.99 21.37 4.26
CA LEU A 196 -6.32 22.51 3.61
C LEU A 196 -4.96 22.13 3.02
N VAL A 197 -4.17 21.33 3.75
CA VAL A 197 -2.86 20.85 3.28
C VAL A 197 -3.01 19.94 2.07
N PHE A 198 -3.90 18.94 2.13
CA PHE A 198 -4.15 18.02 1.02
C PHE A 198 -4.70 18.75 -0.20
N MET A 199 -5.64 19.67 -0.01
CA MET A 199 -6.18 20.49 -1.08
C MET A 199 -5.08 21.33 -1.74
N SER A 200 -4.23 21.98 -0.96
CA SER A 200 -3.13 22.81 -1.47
C SER A 200 -2.12 21.97 -2.25
N MET A 201 -1.79 20.78 -1.75
CA MET A 201 -0.86 19.87 -2.40
C MET A 201 -1.41 19.36 -3.74
N VAL A 202 -2.65 18.88 -3.78
CA VAL A 202 -3.28 18.43 -5.03
C VAL A 202 -3.45 19.59 -6.02
N THR A 203 -3.77 20.79 -5.53
CA THR A 203 -3.83 22.00 -6.36
C THR A 203 -2.47 22.31 -6.99
N ALA A 204 -1.38 22.19 -6.22
CA ALA A 204 -0.02 22.39 -6.73
C ALA A 204 0.32 21.36 -7.83
N LEU A 205 0.00 20.07 -7.63
CA LEU A 205 0.24 19.02 -8.63
C LEU A 205 -0.58 19.24 -9.92
N THR A 206 -1.83 19.68 -9.79
CA THR A 206 -2.74 19.89 -10.93
C THR A 206 -2.52 21.21 -11.67
N THR A 207 -1.72 22.12 -11.11
CA THR A 207 -1.45 23.45 -11.69
C THR A 207 -0.66 23.37 -13.00
N TRP A 208 0.27 22.43 -13.15
CA TRP A 208 1.03 22.29 -14.40
C TRP A 208 0.15 21.72 -15.52
N ASN A 209 -0.56 20.63 -15.25
CA ASN A 209 -1.49 20.03 -16.18
C ASN A 209 -2.59 19.32 -15.39
N SER A 210 -3.83 19.76 -15.57
CA SER A 210 -4.97 19.27 -14.79
C SER A 210 -5.18 17.75 -14.93
N ARG A 211 -4.98 17.15 -16.12
CA ARG A 211 -5.16 15.70 -16.32
C ARG A 211 -3.99 14.89 -15.79
N ILE A 212 -2.77 15.30 -16.13
CA ILE A 212 -1.55 14.59 -15.74
C ILE A 212 -1.32 14.74 -14.22
N GLY A 213 -1.55 15.93 -13.67
CA GLY A 213 -1.46 16.19 -12.24
C GLY A 213 -2.48 15.39 -11.43
N ALA A 214 -3.70 15.22 -11.95
CA ALA A 214 -4.69 14.34 -11.32
C ALA A 214 -4.22 12.88 -11.30
N PHE A 215 -3.64 12.39 -12.40
CA PHE A 215 -3.05 11.05 -12.46
C PHE A 215 -1.92 10.86 -11.44
N PHE A 216 -0.99 11.82 -11.33
CA PHE A 216 0.07 11.77 -10.31
C PHE A 216 -0.47 11.88 -8.89
N SER A 217 -1.51 12.69 -8.65
CA SER A 217 -2.16 12.77 -7.34
C SER A 217 -2.82 11.45 -6.93
N LEU A 218 -3.36 10.69 -7.89
CA LEU A 218 -3.90 9.35 -7.66
C LEU A 218 -2.80 8.35 -7.32
N ILE A 219 -1.68 8.36 -8.06
CA ILE A 219 -0.51 7.53 -7.72
C ILE A 219 -0.01 7.86 -6.33
N PHE A 220 0.10 9.16 -6.01
CA PHE A 220 0.53 9.61 -4.69
C PHE A 220 -0.45 9.19 -3.60
N LEU A 221 -1.76 9.21 -3.85
CA LEU A 221 -2.76 8.63 -2.95
C LEU A 221 -2.51 7.13 -2.73
N LEU A 222 -2.38 6.34 -3.79
CA LEU A 222 -2.15 4.89 -3.69
C LEU A 222 -0.89 4.55 -2.90
N LEU A 223 0.19 5.31 -3.13
CA LEU A 223 1.43 5.16 -2.39
C LEU A 223 1.27 5.52 -0.90
N GLN A 224 0.49 6.57 -0.61
CA GLN A 224 0.15 6.93 0.77
C GLN A 224 -0.67 5.86 1.48
N LEU A 225 -1.59 5.19 0.79
CA LEU A 225 -2.39 4.09 1.35
C LEU A 225 -1.53 2.88 1.70
N ALA A 226 -0.56 2.54 0.85
CA ALA A 226 0.36 1.43 1.08
C ALA A 226 1.33 1.70 2.25
N SER A 227 1.75 2.96 2.43
CA SER A 227 2.69 3.35 3.48
C SER A 227 2.04 3.75 4.80
N SER A 228 0.82 4.29 4.81
CA SER A 228 0.15 4.77 6.04
C SER A 228 -0.50 3.59 6.74
N ALA A 229 0.09 3.13 7.86
CA ALA A 229 -0.30 1.99 8.69
C ALA A 229 -1.77 2.00 9.20
N GLY A 230 -2.74 1.88 8.29
CA GLY A 230 -4.17 1.81 8.57
C GLY A 230 -4.56 0.43 9.07
N THR A 231 -4.23 -0.61 8.30
CA THR A 231 -4.60 -2.01 8.58
C THR A 231 -3.43 -2.89 9.03
N TYR A 232 -2.18 -2.48 8.78
CA TYR A 232 -0.99 -3.26 9.09
C TYR A 232 0.05 -2.43 9.87
N PRO A 233 0.70 -3.01 10.90
CA PRO A 233 1.82 -2.38 11.60
C PRO A 233 2.96 -2.03 10.63
N LEU A 234 3.50 -0.81 10.76
CA LEU A 234 4.60 -0.30 9.93
C LEU A 234 5.87 -1.18 9.94
N ALA A 235 6.02 -2.02 10.97
CA ALA A 235 7.14 -2.96 11.13
C ALA A 235 7.04 -4.21 10.23
N LEU A 236 5.86 -4.52 9.70
CA LEU A 236 5.64 -5.65 8.78
C LEU A 236 5.69 -5.21 7.31
N THR A 237 5.88 -3.91 7.05
CA THR A 237 5.95 -3.36 5.70
C THR A 237 7.39 -3.38 5.18
N ASN A 238 7.57 -3.70 3.89
CA ASN A 238 8.88 -3.73 3.23
C ASN A 238 9.65 -2.40 3.39
N ASP A 239 10.99 -2.44 3.38
CA ASP A 239 11.86 -1.31 3.68
C ASP A 239 11.61 -0.08 2.80
N PHE A 240 11.20 -0.30 1.55
CA PHE A 240 10.78 0.77 0.62
C PHE A 240 9.66 1.65 1.21
N PHE A 241 8.60 1.05 1.75
CA PHE A 241 7.46 1.79 2.27
C PHE A 241 7.75 2.41 3.64
N ARG A 242 8.64 1.79 4.44
CA ARG A 242 9.15 2.37 5.69
C ARG A 242 10.01 3.61 5.43
N ALA A 243 10.83 3.61 4.39
CA ALA A 243 11.67 4.74 4.03
C ALA A 243 10.87 5.95 3.53
N ILE A 244 9.76 5.72 2.81
CA ILE A 244 8.93 6.80 2.27
C ILE A 244 7.89 7.30 3.27
N ASN A 245 7.45 6.46 4.22
CA ASN A 245 6.43 6.83 5.21
C ASN A 245 6.62 8.21 5.89
N PRO A 246 7.83 8.61 6.33
CA PRO A 246 8.06 9.91 6.98
C PRO A 246 7.86 11.11 6.06
N TRP A 247 7.89 10.93 4.74
CA TRP A 247 7.75 12.01 3.77
C TRP A 247 6.30 12.23 3.34
N LEU A 248 5.39 11.35 3.77
CA LEU A 248 4.02 11.34 3.30
C LEU A 248 3.11 12.12 4.25
N PRO A 249 2.35 13.11 3.75
CA PRO A 249 1.52 13.96 4.60
C PRO A 249 0.35 13.15 5.22
N MET A 250 -0.13 12.11 4.55
CA MET A 250 -1.12 11.20 5.11
C MET A 250 -0.62 10.43 6.35
N SER A 251 0.67 10.09 6.43
CA SER A 251 1.23 9.45 7.64
C SER A 251 1.06 10.33 8.87
N TYR A 252 1.31 11.64 8.73
CA TYR A 252 1.15 12.61 9.80
C TYR A 252 -0.32 12.84 10.17
N SER A 253 -1.20 12.94 9.17
CA SER A 253 -2.65 13.05 9.42
C SER A 253 -3.17 11.83 10.17
N VAL A 254 -2.83 10.62 9.73
CA VAL A 254 -3.28 9.37 10.37
C VAL A 254 -2.72 9.25 11.80
N SER A 255 -1.45 9.59 12.01
CA SER A 255 -0.84 9.56 13.35
C SER A 255 -1.46 10.60 14.29
N GLY A 256 -1.64 11.84 13.83
CA GLY A 256 -2.25 12.92 14.61
C GLY A 256 -3.72 12.64 14.94
N LEU A 257 -4.51 12.19 13.97
CA LEU A 257 -5.90 11.78 14.19
C LEU A 257 -5.98 10.63 15.19
N ARG A 258 -5.10 9.63 15.10
CA ARG A 258 -5.04 8.53 16.08
C ARG A 258 -4.79 9.04 17.49
N GLN A 259 -3.88 9.98 17.68
CA GLN A 259 -3.64 10.58 19.01
C GLN A 259 -4.86 11.31 19.55
N THR A 260 -5.61 12.02 18.70
CA THR A 260 -6.79 12.77 19.15
C THR A 260 -8.05 11.91 19.34
N ILE A 261 -8.20 10.85 18.56
CA ILE A 261 -9.36 9.95 18.55
C ILE A 261 -9.20 8.82 19.58
N SER A 262 -8.04 8.16 19.65
CA SER A 262 -7.87 6.91 20.40
C SER A 262 -6.99 6.97 21.64
N ILE A 263 -6.30 8.10 21.94
CA ILE A 263 -5.40 8.16 23.10
C ILE A 263 -5.98 9.10 24.17
N ASN A 264 -6.51 8.51 25.26
CA ASN A 264 -6.50 9.12 26.59
C ASN A 264 -5.72 8.24 27.57
N LYS A 265 -4.69 8.85 28.19
CA LYS A 265 -4.03 8.52 29.46
C LYS A 265 -3.41 7.12 29.64
N SER A 266 -2.16 7.00 29.20
CA SER A 266 -1.12 6.32 29.98
C SER A 266 0.21 7.02 29.71
N PHE A 267 1.06 7.11 30.73
CA PHE A 267 2.35 7.81 30.78
C PHE A 267 2.31 9.30 31.14
N SER A 268 1.92 9.58 32.37
CA SER A 268 2.80 10.24 33.35
C SER A 268 2.39 9.84 34.76
#